data_AF-A0A2R7N1V9-F1
#
_entry.id   AF-A0A2R7N1V9-F1
#
_cell.length_a   1.000
_cell.length_b   1.000
_cell.length_c   1.000
_cell.angle_alpha   90.00
_cell.angle_beta   90.00
_cell.angle_gamma   90.00
#
_symmetry.space_group_name_H-M   'P 1'
#
loop_
_entity.id
_entity.type
_entity.pdbx_description
1 polymer ?
#
loop_
_entity_poly.entity_id
_entity_poly.type
_entity_poly.pdbx_seq_one_letter_code
_entity_poly.pdbx_strand_id
1 'polypeptide(L)'
;MKKLILGMAIVASAFAFGQKKDANALNAQLQEANKVAMDAYNAKNYAAAAPKFIEVYDLLKSSGQDNKIYMYYAGLSHALANNSDQSIKIYTDLVNSGFTGVETTYTAKEKKTGQVVNLDKSTWELMKKNSDYSDFKTEQTKSIEPDLYETLASLLLNAKKGPEALAVIEKGLVKFPNSAKLKEAQTTAYLQSGNTDKFVSGLKEQLAKNPSDPTNWYNLGVMQAKSPATVNDAVESFKKAIELKPDFSDAYQNLVYTTIGDDSKVVAEINALRKDKPDEASKLIDARRERFGKALPYAEGWYKANPKSIDAVSALKEIYVVTKNMDKVKEMKAKEAELSAAAK
;
A
#
# COMPACT_ATOMS: atom_id res chain seq x y z
N MET A 1 -6.33 5.59 5.26
CA MET A 1 -6.17 7.03 4.93
C MET A 1 -7.17 7.91 5.70
N LYS A 2 -7.23 7.81 7.04
CA LYS A 2 -8.08 8.70 7.87
C LYS A 2 -7.16 9.65 8.62
N LYS A 3 -7.40 10.96 8.46
CA LYS A 3 -6.78 12.13 9.17
C LYS A 3 -5.57 12.84 8.54
N LEU A 4 -5.54 13.06 7.23
CA LEU A 4 -4.69 14.12 6.62
C LEU A 4 -5.48 15.38 6.22
N ILE A 5 -6.75 15.48 6.62
CA ILE A 5 -7.61 16.67 6.37
C ILE A 5 -7.32 17.81 7.37
N LEU A 6 -6.46 17.58 8.37
CA LEU A 6 -6.15 18.62 9.35
C LEU A 6 -5.08 19.58 8.80
N GLY A 7 -5.51 20.73 8.29
CA GLY A 7 -4.65 21.91 8.28
C GLY A 7 -4.64 22.79 7.04
N MET A 8 -5.42 22.55 5.99
CA MET A 8 -5.55 23.54 4.90
C MET A 8 -6.48 24.70 5.31
N ALA A 9 -6.09 25.42 6.36
CA ALA A 9 -6.48 26.82 6.45
C ALA A 9 -5.62 27.53 5.40
N ILE A 10 -6.24 27.98 4.31
CA ILE A 10 -5.69 29.11 3.56
C ILE A 10 -5.67 30.25 4.57
N VAL A 11 -4.55 30.44 5.27
CA VAL A 11 -4.25 31.74 5.81
C VAL A 11 -3.72 32.53 4.63
N ALA A 12 -4.66 33.00 3.80
CA ALA A 12 -4.40 34.15 2.96
C ALA A 12 -4.07 35.26 3.95
N SER A 13 -2.79 35.42 4.27
CA SER A 13 -2.34 36.63 4.93
C SER A 13 -2.74 37.75 3.98
N ALA A 14 -3.81 38.47 4.32
CA ALA A 14 -4.29 39.63 3.57
C ALA A 14 -3.18 40.68 3.35
N PHE A 15 -2.06 40.55 4.08
CA PHE A 15 -0.85 41.35 3.98
C PHE A 15 0.16 40.94 2.91
N ALA A 16 0.11 39.72 2.34
CA ALA A 16 1.06 39.33 1.28
C ALA A 16 0.73 39.99 -0.07
N PHE A 17 -0.53 40.38 -0.24
CA PHE A 17 -1.02 41.09 -1.41
C PHE A 17 -1.03 42.59 -1.07
N GLY A 18 0.03 43.30 -1.45
CA GLY A 18 0.05 44.77 -1.34
C GLY A 18 -1.20 45.39 -1.98
N GLN A 19 -1.63 46.56 -1.49
CA GLN A 19 -2.85 47.31 -1.90
C GLN A 19 -2.85 47.74 -3.39
N LYS A 20 -2.83 46.79 -4.32
CA LYS A 20 -3.06 47.00 -5.75
C LYS A 20 -4.33 46.27 -6.15
N LYS A 21 -5.15 46.90 -6.99
CA LYS A 21 -6.45 46.39 -7.45
C LYS A 21 -6.37 44.97 -8.03
N ASP A 22 -5.27 44.64 -8.69
CA ASP A 22 -5.00 43.32 -9.28
C ASP A 22 -4.73 42.23 -8.22
N ALA A 23 -4.16 42.62 -7.07
CA ALA A 23 -3.87 41.72 -5.97
C ALA A 23 -5.16 41.25 -5.26
N ASN A 24 -6.19 42.11 -5.22
CA ASN A 24 -7.50 41.75 -4.67
C ASN A 24 -8.27 40.77 -5.57
N ALA A 25 -8.17 40.91 -6.89
CA ALA A 25 -8.82 40.00 -7.85
C ALA A 25 -8.19 38.60 -7.82
N LEU A 26 -6.86 38.53 -7.80
CA LEU A 26 -6.12 37.27 -7.68
C LEU A 26 -6.44 36.55 -6.37
N ASN A 27 -6.52 37.28 -5.26
CA ASN A 27 -6.88 36.70 -3.95
C ASN A 27 -8.31 36.13 -3.95
N ALA A 28 -9.28 36.81 -4.59
CA ALA A 28 -10.64 36.31 -4.72
C ALA A 28 -10.71 35.02 -5.57
N GLN A 29 -9.99 34.97 -6.70
CA GLN A 29 -9.89 33.78 -7.54
C GLN A 29 -9.29 32.60 -6.78
N LEU A 30 -8.20 32.83 -6.04
CA LEU A 30 -7.55 31.83 -5.22
C LEU A 30 -8.50 31.25 -4.15
N GLN A 31 -9.22 32.12 -3.44
CA GLN A 31 -10.18 31.70 -2.42
C GLN A 31 -11.31 30.86 -3.01
N GLU A 32 -11.87 31.27 -4.14
CA GLU A 32 -12.93 30.53 -4.81
C GLU A 32 -12.44 29.18 -5.34
N ALA A 33 -11.30 29.15 -6.05
CA ALA A 33 -10.73 27.91 -6.58
C ALA A 33 -10.46 26.89 -5.46
N ASN A 34 -9.91 27.35 -4.32
CA ASN A 34 -9.67 26.46 -3.18
C ASN A 34 -10.96 25.98 -2.53
N LYS A 35 -11.95 26.86 -2.36
CA LYS A 35 -13.26 26.47 -1.83
C LYS A 35 -13.87 25.37 -2.69
N VAL A 36 -13.89 25.54 -4.01
CA VAL A 36 -14.41 24.53 -4.94
C VAL A 36 -13.60 23.23 -4.87
N ALA A 37 -12.26 23.30 -4.81
CA ALA A 37 -11.41 22.12 -4.68
C ALA A 37 -11.75 21.32 -3.41
N MET A 38 -11.86 22.01 -2.27
CA MET A 38 -12.14 21.40 -0.96
C MET A 38 -13.56 20.84 -0.88
N ASP A 39 -14.56 21.60 -1.34
CA ASP A 39 -15.96 21.15 -1.37
C ASP A 39 -16.10 19.89 -2.23
N ALA A 40 -15.50 19.87 -3.42
CA ALA A 40 -15.49 18.71 -4.31
C ALA A 40 -14.77 17.51 -3.68
N TYR A 41 -13.61 17.72 -3.06
CA TYR A 41 -12.84 16.66 -2.40
C TYR A 41 -13.61 16.05 -1.23
N ASN A 42 -14.23 16.89 -0.38
CA ASN A 42 -15.05 16.45 0.76
C ASN A 42 -16.31 15.70 0.31
N ALA A 43 -16.90 16.12 -0.82
CA ALA A 43 -18.00 15.42 -1.48
C ALA A 43 -17.56 14.13 -2.21
N LYS A 44 -16.26 13.77 -2.16
CA LYS A 44 -15.64 12.66 -2.90
C LYS A 44 -15.77 12.77 -4.42
N ASN A 45 -16.04 13.96 -4.94
CA ASN A 45 -16.00 14.28 -6.36
C ASN A 45 -14.57 14.61 -6.77
N TYR A 46 -13.71 13.59 -6.75
CA TYR A 46 -12.27 13.75 -6.97
C TYR A 46 -11.92 14.20 -8.40
N ALA A 47 -12.74 13.84 -9.38
CA ALA A 47 -12.58 14.29 -10.76
C ALA A 47 -12.74 15.81 -10.90
N ALA A 48 -13.64 16.43 -10.12
CA ALA A 48 -13.79 17.88 -10.07
C ALA A 48 -12.75 18.56 -9.17
N ALA A 49 -12.33 17.90 -8.08
CA ALA A 49 -11.37 18.46 -7.14
C ALA A 49 -9.95 18.59 -7.74
N ALA A 50 -9.50 17.57 -8.48
CA ALA A 50 -8.13 17.50 -9.00
C ALA A 50 -7.69 18.73 -9.82
N PRO A 51 -8.42 19.15 -10.89
CA PRO A 51 -8.02 20.33 -11.66
C PRO A 51 -8.09 21.63 -10.83
N LYS A 52 -8.98 21.70 -9.83
CA LYS A 52 -9.08 22.88 -8.97
C LYS A 52 -7.91 23.00 -8.00
N PHE A 53 -7.36 21.90 -7.50
CA PHE A 53 -6.11 21.95 -6.75
C PHE A 53 -4.91 22.40 -7.61
N ILE A 54 -4.85 21.99 -8.89
CA ILE A 54 -3.84 22.49 -9.83
C ILE A 54 -4.00 23.99 -10.04
N GLU A 55 -5.23 24.47 -10.25
CA GLU A 55 -5.53 25.90 -10.40
C GLU A 55 -5.08 26.71 -9.17
N VAL A 56 -5.34 26.21 -7.95
CA VAL A 56 -4.87 26.83 -6.71
C VAL A 56 -3.33 26.90 -6.67
N TYR A 57 -2.65 25.81 -7.03
CA TYR A 57 -1.19 25.79 -7.11
C TYR A 57 -0.65 26.82 -8.10
N ASP A 58 -1.22 26.90 -9.31
CA ASP A 58 -0.76 27.80 -10.37
C ASP A 58 -0.98 29.27 -10.00
N LEU A 59 -2.13 29.60 -9.38
CA LEU A 59 -2.42 30.94 -8.88
C LEU A 59 -1.41 31.35 -7.79
N LEU A 60 -1.13 30.46 -6.83
CA LEU A 60 -0.12 30.71 -5.80
C LEU A 60 1.27 30.90 -6.41
N LYS A 61 1.65 30.03 -7.35
CA LYS A 61 2.95 30.09 -8.02
C LYS A 61 3.12 31.40 -8.80
N SER A 62 2.05 31.88 -9.45
CA SER A 62 2.06 33.18 -10.15
C SER A 62 2.31 34.37 -9.22
N SER A 63 1.99 34.21 -7.92
CA SER A 63 2.27 35.19 -6.86
C SER A 63 3.62 34.96 -6.15
N GLY A 64 4.45 34.03 -6.65
CA GLY A 64 5.75 33.69 -6.07
C GLY A 64 5.69 32.67 -4.92
N GLN A 65 4.54 32.04 -4.66
CA GLN A 65 4.36 31.04 -3.62
C GLN A 65 4.32 29.62 -4.21
N ASP A 66 5.41 28.85 -4.06
CA ASP A 66 5.52 27.49 -4.59
C ASP A 66 4.95 26.44 -3.62
N ASN A 67 3.65 26.54 -3.30
CA ASN A 67 3.01 25.67 -2.32
C ASN A 67 2.58 24.32 -2.93
N LYS A 68 3.55 23.41 -3.07
CA LYS A 68 3.37 22.08 -3.69
C LYS A 68 2.41 21.14 -2.94
N ILE A 69 1.90 21.51 -1.75
CA ILE A 69 0.89 20.68 -1.07
C ILE A 69 -0.39 20.54 -1.92
N TYR A 70 -0.74 21.57 -2.70
CA TYR A 70 -1.88 21.50 -3.61
C TYR A 70 -1.63 20.53 -4.77
N MET A 71 -0.39 20.43 -5.25
CA MET A 71 -0.03 19.39 -6.23
C MET A 71 -0.14 17.99 -5.63
N TYR A 72 0.21 17.78 -4.35
CA TYR A 72 -0.04 16.51 -3.67
C TYR A 72 -1.55 16.15 -3.66
N TYR A 73 -2.43 17.10 -3.31
CA TYR A 73 -3.87 16.87 -3.33
C TYR A 73 -4.45 16.70 -4.73
N ALA A 74 -3.90 17.40 -5.74
CA ALA A 74 -4.25 17.18 -7.14
C ALA A 74 -3.91 15.75 -7.58
N GLY A 75 -2.69 15.29 -7.30
CA GLY A 75 -2.24 13.92 -7.58
C GLY A 75 -3.12 12.89 -6.88
N LEU A 76 -3.37 13.06 -5.58
CA LEU A 76 -4.26 12.18 -4.82
C LEU A 76 -5.68 12.14 -5.41
N SER A 77 -6.23 13.30 -5.77
CA SER A 77 -7.56 13.39 -6.38
C SER A 77 -7.60 12.70 -7.75
N HIS A 78 -6.55 12.84 -8.56
CA HIS A 78 -6.43 12.09 -9.81
C HIS A 78 -6.39 10.57 -9.57
N ALA A 79 -5.61 10.09 -8.59
CA ALA A 79 -5.58 8.67 -8.22
C ALA A 79 -6.97 8.16 -7.82
N LEU A 80 -7.67 8.89 -6.94
CA LEU A 80 -9.00 8.52 -6.46
C LEU A 80 -10.09 8.63 -7.55
N ALA A 81 -9.85 9.41 -8.59
CA ALA A 81 -10.69 9.50 -9.79
C ALA A 81 -10.31 8.48 -10.88
N ASN A 82 -9.43 7.51 -10.59
CA ASN A 82 -8.89 6.53 -11.55
C ASN A 82 -8.14 7.16 -12.74
N ASN A 83 -7.66 8.40 -12.61
CA ASN A 83 -6.79 9.05 -13.59
C ASN A 83 -5.32 8.82 -13.23
N SER A 84 -4.87 7.57 -13.39
CA SER A 84 -3.56 7.12 -12.95
C SER A 84 -2.41 7.85 -13.64
N ASP A 85 -2.52 8.18 -14.92
CA ASP A 85 -1.43 8.83 -15.67
C ASP A 85 -1.11 10.24 -15.15
N GLN A 86 -2.13 11.06 -14.92
CA GLN A 86 -1.93 12.40 -14.34
C GLN A 86 -1.40 12.31 -12.91
N SER A 87 -1.93 11.36 -12.12
CA SER A 87 -1.42 11.12 -10.77
C SER A 87 0.06 10.73 -10.76
N ILE A 88 0.46 9.76 -11.60
CA ILE A 88 1.86 9.31 -11.71
C ILE A 88 2.77 10.48 -12.07
N LYS A 89 2.37 11.31 -13.04
CA LYS A 89 3.14 12.49 -13.44
C LYS A 89 3.35 13.44 -12.26
N ILE A 90 2.28 13.83 -11.59
CA ILE A 90 2.31 14.76 -10.46
C ILE A 90 3.19 14.21 -9.31
N TYR A 91 2.98 12.96 -8.91
CA TYR A 91 3.78 12.36 -7.83
C TYR A 91 5.25 12.19 -8.22
N THR A 92 5.54 11.91 -9.49
CA THR A 92 6.92 11.87 -10.00
C THR A 92 7.59 13.23 -9.87
N ASP A 93 6.89 14.30 -10.25
CA ASP A 93 7.40 15.67 -10.14
C ASP A 93 7.63 16.06 -8.67
N LEU A 94 6.71 15.71 -7.77
CA LEU A 94 6.85 15.94 -6.33
C LEU A 94 8.08 15.24 -5.75
N VAL A 95 8.24 13.94 -6.02
CA VAL A 95 9.39 13.14 -5.58
C VAL A 95 10.70 13.72 -6.13
N ASN A 96 10.75 14.05 -7.43
CA ASN A 96 11.94 14.61 -8.05
C ASN A 96 12.29 16.02 -7.54
N SER A 97 11.29 16.79 -7.11
CA SER A 97 11.50 18.12 -6.52
C SER A 97 12.01 18.09 -5.07
N GLY A 98 12.07 16.92 -4.44
CA GLY A 98 12.44 16.78 -3.02
C GLY A 98 11.36 17.32 -2.06
N PHE A 99 10.11 17.40 -2.52
CA PHE A 99 9.00 17.88 -1.70
C PHE A 99 8.75 16.93 -0.52
N THR A 100 8.74 17.48 0.70
CA THR A 100 8.49 16.71 1.93
C THR A 100 7.12 16.96 2.53
N GLY A 101 6.45 18.04 2.10
CA GLY A 101 5.22 18.58 2.71
C GLY A 101 5.35 18.93 4.20
N VAL A 102 6.58 19.07 4.71
CA VAL A 102 6.81 19.63 6.04
C VAL A 102 6.47 21.12 6.00
N GLU A 103 5.49 21.52 6.80
CA GLU A 103 5.10 22.90 7.02
C GLU A 103 5.49 23.31 8.43
N THR A 104 5.82 24.59 8.61
CA THR A 104 6.00 25.17 9.95
C THR A 104 4.69 25.78 10.40
N THR A 105 4.12 25.26 11.48
CA THR A 105 2.98 25.86 12.15
C THR A 105 3.47 26.85 13.20
N TYR A 106 2.78 27.98 13.31
CA TYR A 106 3.09 29.01 14.29
C TYR A 106 1.93 29.07 15.28
N THR A 107 2.20 28.82 16.55
CA THR A 107 1.19 28.81 17.61
C THR A 107 1.44 29.86 18.66
N ALA A 108 0.37 30.37 19.25
CA ALA A 108 0.41 31.24 20.41
C ALA A 108 -0.73 30.86 21.37
N LYS A 109 -0.53 31.08 22.66
CA LYS A 109 -1.55 30.88 23.69
C LYS A 109 -2.19 32.21 24.05
N GLU A 110 -3.50 32.30 23.87
CA GLU A 110 -4.31 33.41 24.39
C GLU A 110 -4.34 33.36 25.92
N LYS A 111 -3.98 34.45 26.59
CA LYS A 111 -3.94 34.49 28.07
C LYS A 111 -5.32 34.45 28.69
N LYS A 112 -6.32 35.07 28.05
CA LYS A 112 -7.69 35.19 28.56
C LYS A 112 -8.42 33.85 28.57
N THR A 113 -8.28 33.08 27.49
CA THR A 113 -8.99 31.81 27.29
C THR A 113 -8.12 30.59 27.63
N GLY A 114 -6.79 30.75 27.64
CA GLY A 114 -5.84 29.66 27.72
C GLY A 114 -5.72 28.84 26.43
N GLN A 115 -6.42 29.22 25.36
CA GLN A 115 -6.46 28.47 24.11
C GLN A 115 -5.17 28.66 23.30
N VAL A 116 -4.67 27.57 22.72
CA VAL A 116 -3.58 27.61 21.73
C VAL A 116 -4.20 27.79 20.35
N VAL A 117 -3.82 28.87 19.67
CA VAL A 117 -4.26 29.22 18.32
C VAL A 117 -3.14 29.00 17.32
N ASN A 118 -3.49 28.57 16.10
CA ASN A 118 -2.58 28.54 14.95
C ASN A 118 -2.68 29.87 14.20
N LEU A 119 -1.53 30.44 13.86
CA LEU A 119 -1.39 31.73 13.19
C LEU A 119 -0.50 31.55 11.94
N ASP A 120 -0.66 32.41 10.94
CA ASP A 120 0.40 32.56 9.94
C ASP A 120 1.60 33.30 10.54
N LYS A 121 2.76 33.19 9.87
CA LYS A 121 4.00 33.82 10.32
C LYS A 121 3.86 35.32 10.56
N SER A 122 3.19 36.05 9.68
CA SER A 122 3.09 37.51 9.79
C SER A 122 2.23 37.92 10.97
N THR A 123 1.08 37.27 11.16
CA THR A 123 0.22 37.48 12.33
C THR A 123 0.92 37.04 13.61
N TRP A 124 1.62 35.91 13.59
CA TRP A 124 2.37 35.42 14.75
C TRP A 124 3.44 36.41 15.20
N GLU A 125 4.21 37.00 14.27
CA GLU A 125 5.20 38.04 14.56
C GLU A 125 4.54 39.33 15.10
N LEU A 126 3.39 39.71 14.55
CA LEU A 126 2.63 40.86 15.05
C LEU A 126 2.14 40.62 16.48
N MET A 127 1.61 39.42 16.76
CA MET A 127 1.03 39.06 18.05
C MET A 127 2.08 38.99 19.17
N LYS A 128 3.37 38.80 18.87
CA LYS A 128 4.44 38.90 19.88
C LYS A 128 4.48 40.24 20.62
N LYS A 129 4.01 41.31 19.97
CA LYS A 129 3.92 42.65 20.57
C LYS A 129 2.63 42.85 21.37
N ASN A 130 1.69 41.92 21.26
CA ASN A 130 0.41 41.97 21.95
C ASN A 130 0.50 41.26 23.31
N SER A 131 0.23 41.99 24.39
CA SER A 131 0.30 41.48 25.76
C SER A 131 -0.77 40.43 26.08
N ASP A 132 -1.82 40.29 25.25
CA ASP A 132 -2.89 39.29 25.42
C ASP A 132 -2.46 37.86 25.03
N TYR A 133 -1.30 37.70 24.36
CA TYR A 133 -0.78 36.42 23.89
C TYR A 133 0.53 36.05 24.60
N SER A 134 0.82 34.75 24.67
CA SER A 134 2.01 34.15 25.29
C SER A 134 2.36 32.82 24.64
N ASP A 135 3.40 32.13 25.11
CA ASP A 135 3.78 30.77 24.68
C ASP A 135 3.88 30.62 23.16
N PHE A 136 4.55 31.57 22.51
CA PHE A 136 4.79 31.56 21.08
C PHE A 136 5.72 30.40 20.70
N LYS A 137 5.22 29.46 19.91
CA LYS A 137 5.97 28.27 19.47
C LYS A 137 5.88 28.09 17.97
N THR A 138 6.89 27.42 17.44
CA THR A 138 6.89 26.89 16.08
C THR A 138 6.98 25.37 16.15
N GLU A 139 6.14 24.69 15.39
CA GLU A 139 6.21 23.23 15.26
C GLU A 139 6.33 22.85 13.78
N GLN A 140 7.00 21.75 13.49
CA GLN A 140 7.02 21.21 12.13
C GLN A 140 6.01 20.08 12.01
N THR A 141 5.25 20.08 10.92
CA THR A 141 4.37 18.96 10.60
C THR A 141 5.20 17.71 10.27
N LYS A 142 4.56 16.55 10.37
CA LYS A 142 5.19 15.30 9.91
C LYS A 142 5.37 15.38 8.40
N SER A 143 6.52 14.91 7.93
CA SER A 143 6.78 14.74 6.50
C SER A 143 5.79 13.76 5.89
N ILE A 144 5.22 14.13 4.74
CA ILE A 144 4.45 13.23 3.88
C ILE A 144 5.34 12.58 2.81
N GLU A 145 6.66 12.84 2.82
CA GLU A 145 7.59 12.25 1.87
C GLU A 145 7.50 10.73 1.78
N PRO A 146 7.41 9.96 2.90
CA PRO A 146 7.21 8.50 2.81
C PRO A 146 5.97 8.13 1.99
N ASP A 147 4.86 8.84 2.20
CA ASP A 147 3.60 8.61 1.50
C ASP A 147 3.73 8.92 0.00
N LEU A 148 4.57 9.87 -0.40
CA LEU A 148 4.84 10.16 -1.82
C LEU A 148 5.49 8.98 -2.53
N TYR A 149 6.54 8.39 -1.92
CA TYR A 149 7.22 7.23 -2.48
C TYR A 149 6.29 6.01 -2.51
N GLU A 150 5.56 5.75 -1.42
CA GLU A 150 4.62 4.64 -1.32
C GLU A 150 3.50 4.75 -2.36
N THR A 151 2.92 5.95 -2.51
CA THR A 151 1.83 6.19 -3.47
C THR A 151 2.32 6.08 -4.91
N LEU A 152 3.46 6.70 -5.23
CA LEU A 152 4.02 6.62 -6.58
C LEU A 152 4.39 5.19 -6.97
N ALA A 153 5.02 4.44 -6.07
CA ALA A 153 5.34 3.03 -6.29
C ALA A 153 4.07 2.21 -6.57
N SER A 154 3.02 2.38 -5.76
CA SER A 154 1.75 1.68 -5.96
C SER A 154 1.09 2.02 -7.30
N LEU A 155 1.06 3.30 -7.67
CA LEU A 155 0.50 3.75 -8.95
C LEU A 155 1.26 3.15 -10.14
N LEU A 156 2.60 3.14 -10.10
CA LEU A 156 3.43 2.57 -11.15
C LEU A 156 3.23 1.04 -11.28
N LEU A 157 3.15 0.32 -10.16
CA LEU A 157 2.89 -1.12 -10.16
C LEU A 157 1.51 -1.47 -10.72
N ASN A 158 0.49 -0.66 -10.40
CA ASN A 158 -0.85 -0.83 -10.95
C ASN A 158 -0.87 -0.56 -12.46
N ALA A 159 -0.09 0.42 -12.92
CA ALA A 159 0.12 0.72 -14.33
C ALA A 159 1.07 -0.26 -15.05
N LYS A 160 1.51 -1.34 -14.40
CA LYS A 160 2.47 -2.34 -14.92
C LYS A 160 3.83 -1.75 -15.31
N LYS A 161 4.19 -0.59 -14.77
CA LYS A 161 5.48 0.10 -14.95
C LYS A 161 6.49 -0.39 -13.90
N GLY A 162 6.80 -1.69 -13.96
CA GLY A 162 7.65 -2.37 -12.98
C GLY A 162 9.05 -1.77 -12.82
N PRO A 163 9.80 -1.50 -13.90
CA PRO A 163 11.12 -0.86 -13.82
C PRO A 163 11.09 0.53 -13.16
N GLU A 164 10.12 1.37 -13.50
CA GLU A 164 9.96 2.70 -12.92
C GLU A 164 9.56 2.61 -11.44
N ALA A 165 8.65 1.70 -11.09
CA ALA A 165 8.28 1.44 -9.71
C ALA A 165 9.51 1.03 -8.89
N LEU A 166 10.33 0.12 -9.42
CA LEU A 166 11.54 -0.34 -8.74
C LEU A 166 12.51 0.81 -8.47
N ALA A 167 12.74 1.69 -9.44
CA ALA A 167 13.61 2.86 -9.25
C ALA A 167 13.10 3.80 -8.15
N VAL A 168 11.78 4.01 -8.06
CA VAL A 168 11.15 4.81 -6.99
C VAL A 168 11.28 4.11 -5.64
N ILE A 169 11.02 2.80 -5.59
CA ILE A 169 11.11 2.00 -4.36
C ILE A 169 12.54 1.97 -3.82
N GLU A 170 13.55 1.77 -4.68
CA GLU A 170 14.96 1.78 -4.28
C GLU A 170 15.35 3.15 -3.69
N LYS A 171 14.96 4.26 -4.33
CA LYS A 171 15.17 5.61 -3.77
C LYS A 171 14.44 5.80 -2.43
N GLY A 172 13.20 5.33 -2.33
CA GLY A 172 12.39 5.44 -1.13
C GLY A 172 12.97 4.64 0.04
N LEU A 173 13.45 3.42 -0.19
CA LEU A 173 14.05 2.56 0.84
C LEU A 173 15.42 3.06 1.33
N VAL A 174 16.16 3.81 0.51
CA VAL A 174 17.38 4.51 0.98
C VAL A 174 17.02 5.55 2.04
N LYS A 175 15.91 6.29 1.86
CA LYS A 175 15.46 7.31 2.83
C LYS A 175 14.66 6.72 4.00
N PHE A 176 13.87 5.69 3.72
CA PHE A 176 12.91 5.08 4.64
C PHE A 176 13.16 3.56 4.70
N PRO A 177 14.29 3.11 5.26
CA PRO A 177 14.68 1.69 5.25
C PRO A 177 13.72 0.76 6.01
N ASN A 178 12.81 1.34 6.80
CA ASN A 178 11.80 0.62 7.59
C ASN A 178 10.38 0.74 7.02
N SER A 179 10.19 1.32 5.82
CA SER A 179 8.85 1.32 5.19
C SER A 179 8.46 -0.10 4.78
N ALA A 180 7.52 -0.69 5.52
CA ALA A 180 6.97 -2.01 5.22
C ALA A 180 6.31 -2.04 3.84
N LYS A 181 5.52 -1.01 3.50
CA LYS A 181 4.82 -0.92 2.21
C LYS A 181 5.77 -0.85 1.01
N LEU A 182 6.89 -0.13 1.13
CA LEU A 182 7.89 -0.10 0.05
C LEU A 182 8.57 -1.46 -0.11
N LYS A 183 8.87 -2.17 0.99
CA LYS A 183 9.41 -3.54 0.95
C LYS A 183 8.42 -4.52 0.32
N GLU A 184 7.14 -4.42 0.67
CA GLU A 184 6.06 -5.23 0.07
C GLU A 184 5.93 -4.96 -1.44
N ALA A 185 5.94 -3.68 -1.84
CA ALA A 185 5.89 -3.27 -3.23
C ALA A 185 7.12 -3.73 -4.04
N GLN A 186 8.29 -3.84 -3.38
CA GLN A 186 9.55 -4.21 -4.02
C GLN A 186 9.47 -5.58 -4.70
N THR A 187 8.89 -6.58 -4.04
CA THR A 187 8.72 -7.93 -4.61
C THR A 187 7.91 -7.89 -5.91
N THR A 188 6.82 -7.13 -5.95
CA THR A 188 6.01 -6.99 -7.17
C THR A 188 6.76 -6.22 -8.27
N ALA A 189 7.56 -5.22 -7.91
CA ALA A 189 8.36 -4.46 -8.86
C ALA A 189 9.43 -5.32 -9.54
N TYR A 190 10.12 -6.17 -8.78
CA TYR A 190 11.08 -7.12 -9.35
C TYR A 190 10.42 -8.13 -10.29
N LEU A 191 9.26 -8.65 -9.90
CA LEU A 191 8.48 -9.55 -10.77
C LEU A 191 8.06 -8.89 -12.09
N GLN A 192 7.56 -7.64 -12.03
CA GLN A 192 7.13 -6.92 -13.23
C GLN A 192 8.31 -6.46 -14.11
N SER A 193 9.49 -6.25 -13.53
CA SER A 193 10.68 -5.81 -14.26
C SER A 193 11.53 -6.95 -14.82
N GLY A 194 11.21 -8.21 -14.51
CA GLY A 194 11.99 -9.38 -14.93
C GLY A 194 13.33 -9.53 -14.22
N ASN A 195 13.67 -8.65 -13.28
CA ASN A 195 14.94 -8.63 -12.55
C ASN A 195 14.94 -9.59 -11.34
N THR A 196 14.29 -10.75 -11.47
CA THR A 196 14.08 -11.72 -10.39
C THR A 196 15.41 -12.26 -9.84
N ASP A 197 16.41 -12.51 -10.69
CA ASP A 197 17.70 -13.07 -10.28
C ASP A 197 18.49 -12.11 -9.38
N LYS A 198 18.47 -10.81 -9.70
CA LYS A 198 19.09 -9.76 -8.88
C LYS A 198 18.42 -9.69 -7.51
N PHE A 199 17.08 -9.79 -7.48
CA PHE A 199 16.34 -9.75 -6.22
C PHE A 199 16.60 -10.98 -5.36
N VAL A 200 16.60 -12.18 -5.95
CA VAL A 200 16.94 -13.43 -5.24
C VAL A 200 18.34 -13.36 -4.64
N SER A 201 19.31 -12.84 -5.40
CA SER A 201 20.69 -12.67 -4.92
C SER A 201 20.74 -11.69 -3.73
N GLY A 202 20.07 -10.54 -3.84
CA GLY A 202 19.97 -9.57 -2.75
C GLY A 202 19.27 -10.12 -1.50
N LEU A 203 18.20 -10.90 -1.66
CA LEU A 203 17.52 -11.56 -0.55
C LEU A 203 18.44 -12.56 0.15
N LYS A 204 19.21 -13.36 -0.61
CA LYS A 204 20.19 -14.29 -0.04
C LYS A 204 21.27 -13.56 0.75
N GLU A 205 21.79 -12.44 0.24
CA GLU A 205 22.76 -11.62 0.98
C GLU A 205 22.18 -11.02 2.27
N GLN A 206 20.93 -10.57 2.22
CA GLN A 206 20.24 -10.04 3.40
C GLN A 206 19.99 -11.14 4.44
N LEU A 207 19.59 -12.33 4.01
CA LEU A 207 19.39 -13.50 4.88
C LEU A 207 20.71 -14.02 5.47
N ALA A 208 21.83 -13.91 4.74
CA ALA A 208 23.15 -14.21 5.28
C ALA A 208 23.54 -13.28 6.44
N LYS A 209 23.09 -12.01 6.40
CA LYS A 209 23.32 -11.01 7.47
C LYS A 209 22.30 -11.13 8.60
N ASN A 210 21.04 -11.41 8.27
CA ASN A 210 19.95 -11.57 9.22
C ASN A 210 19.09 -12.80 8.84
N PRO A 211 19.46 -14.00 9.31
CA PRO A 211 18.71 -15.23 9.02
C PRO A 211 17.36 -15.29 9.77
N SER A 212 17.09 -14.35 10.67
CA SER A 212 15.85 -14.29 11.47
C SER A 212 14.78 -13.38 10.89
N ASP A 213 14.93 -12.89 9.65
CA ASP A 213 13.91 -12.07 8.98
C ASP A 213 12.87 -12.94 8.26
N PRO A 214 11.66 -13.13 8.82
CA PRO A 214 10.62 -13.94 8.19
C PRO A 214 10.16 -13.36 6.83
N THR A 215 10.22 -12.04 6.66
CA THR A 215 9.76 -11.37 5.43
C THR A 215 10.69 -11.68 4.27
N ASN A 216 12.00 -11.72 4.52
CA ASN A 216 12.97 -12.07 3.49
C ASN A 216 12.91 -13.54 3.10
N TRP A 217 12.71 -14.45 4.07
CA TRP A 217 12.44 -15.86 3.76
C TRP A 217 11.17 -16.02 2.93
N TYR A 218 10.10 -15.33 3.30
CA TYR A 218 8.86 -15.32 2.53
C TYR A 218 9.09 -14.81 1.10
N ASN A 219 9.71 -13.64 0.93
CA ASN A 219 9.98 -13.06 -0.39
C ASN A 219 10.87 -13.97 -1.25
N LEU A 220 11.86 -14.64 -0.64
CA LEU A 220 12.71 -15.60 -1.33
C LEU A 220 11.88 -16.79 -1.83
N GLY A 221 10.99 -17.32 -0.99
CA GLY A 221 10.04 -18.36 -1.38
C GLY A 221 9.14 -17.92 -2.55
N VAL A 222 8.59 -16.70 -2.51
CA VAL A 222 7.75 -16.17 -3.61
C VAL A 222 8.53 -16.14 -4.93
N MET A 223 9.82 -15.80 -4.91
CA MET A 223 10.66 -15.80 -6.12
C MET A 223 10.99 -17.21 -6.59
N GLN A 224 11.36 -18.09 -5.67
CA GLN A 224 11.69 -19.49 -5.97
C GLN A 224 10.47 -20.27 -6.51
N ALA A 225 9.26 -19.94 -6.07
CA ALA A 225 8.03 -20.58 -6.55
C ALA A 225 7.70 -20.28 -8.02
N LYS A 226 8.42 -19.34 -8.68
CA LYS A 226 8.20 -18.99 -10.09
C LYS A 226 8.74 -20.01 -11.09
N SER A 227 9.67 -20.87 -10.66
CA SER A 227 10.26 -21.89 -11.53
C SER A 227 10.06 -23.28 -10.93
N PRO A 228 9.66 -24.29 -11.74
CA PRO A 228 9.62 -25.68 -11.31
C PRO A 228 10.96 -26.17 -10.75
N ALA A 229 12.08 -25.62 -11.25
CA ALA A 229 13.42 -26.01 -10.80
C ALA A 229 13.71 -25.62 -9.34
N THR A 230 13.07 -24.57 -8.83
CA THR A 230 13.32 -24.02 -7.49
C THR A 230 12.11 -24.15 -6.56
N VAL A 231 11.06 -24.86 -6.98
CA VAL A 231 9.80 -24.98 -6.22
C VAL A 231 10.00 -25.65 -4.86
N ASN A 232 10.92 -26.62 -4.75
CA ASN A 232 11.25 -27.26 -3.48
C ASN A 232 11.97 -26.30 -2.54
N ASP A 233 12.86 -25.45 -3.07
CA ASP A 233 13.51 -24.42 -2.26
C ASP A 233 12.47 -23.40 -1.74
N ALA A 234 11.45 -23.10 -2.54
CA ALA A 234 10.36 -22.22 -2.13
C ALA A 234 9.61 -22.75 -0.91
N VAL A 235 9.30 -24.06 -0.91
CA VAL A 235 8.67 -24.75 0.22
C VAL A 235 9.51 -24.58 1.49
N GLU A 236 10.84 -24.79 1.41
CA GLU A 236 11.72 -24.62 2.57
C GLU A 236 11.83 -23.17 3.04
N SER A 237 11.89 -22.22 2.11
CA SER A 237 11.87 -20.78 2.43
C SER A 237 10.56 -20.36 3.13
N PHE A 238 9.41 -20.83 2.66
CA PHE A 238 8.12 -20.56 3.32
C PHE A 238 8.03 -21.22 4.70
N LYS A 239 8.53 -22.46 4.85
CA LYS A 239 8.62 -23.12 6.16
C LYS A 239 9.44 -22.30 7.15
N LYS A 240 10.60 -21.76 6.72
CA LYS A 240 11.42 -20.87 7.54
C LYS A 240 10.69 -19.59 7.92
N ALA A 241 9.92 -19.01 7.00
CA ALA A 241 9.11 -17.83 7.29
C ALA A 241 8.06 -18.10 8.39
N ILE A 242 7.34 -19.23 8.34
CA ILE A 242 6.33 -19.58 9.36
C ILE A 242 6.95 -20.05 10.68
N GLU A 243 8.15 -20.63 10.66
CA GLU A 243 8.91 -20.97 11.87
C GLU A 243 9.27 -19.71 12.66
N LEU A 244 9.73 -18.67 11.96
CA LEU A 244 10.11 -17.38 12.54
C LEU A 244 8.89 -16.50 12.88
N LYS A 245 7.80 -16.64 12.13
CA LYS A 245 6.56 -15.88 12.31
C LYS A 245 5.34 -16.81 12.18
N PRO A 246 4.88 -17.44 13.28
CA PRO A 246 3.78 -18.40 13.26
C PRO A 246 2.40 -17.84 12.89
N ASP A 247 2.22 -16.53 12.81
CA ASP A 247 0.99 -15.86 12.35
C ASP A 247 1.10 -15.33 10.90
N PHE A 248 2.13 -15.74 10.15
CA PHE A 248 2.37 -15.27 8.78
C PHE A 248 1.42 -15.94 7.78
N SER A 249 0.18 -15.47 7.75
CA SER A 249 -0.91 -15.96 6.87
C SER A 249 -0.48 -16.12 5.41
N ASP A 250 0.20 -15.13 4.83
CA ASP A 250 0.60 -15.18 3.42
C ASP A 250 1.65 -16.26 3.12
N ALA A 251 2.54 -16.54 4.08
CA ALA A 251 3.52 -17.62 3.95
C ALA A 251 2.83 -19.00 4.01
N TYR A 252 1.84 -19.17 4.91
CA TYR A 252 1.02 -20.39 4.92
C TYR A 252 0.24 -20.59 3.62
N GLN A 253 -0.41 -19.52 3.12
CA GLN A 253 -1.13 -19.56 1.85
C GLN A 253 -0.23 -20.04 0.71
N ASN A 254 0.94 -19.42 0.56
CA ASN A 254 1.87 -19.80 -0.50
C ASN A 254 2.42 -21.21 -0.29
N LEU A 255 2.66 -21.63 0.95
CA LEU A 255 3.12 -22.99 1.26
C LEU A 255 2.06 -24.05 0.88
N VAL A 256 0.78 -23.79 1.15
CA VAL A 256 -0.34 -24.66 0.72
C VAL A 256 -0.36 -24.81 -0.79
N TYR A 257 -0.42 -23.69 -1.53
CA TYR A 257 -0.52 -23.74 -2.98
C TYR A 257 0.74 -24.26 -3.67
N THR A 258 1.91 -23.97 -3.12
CA THR A 258 3.19 -24.52 -3.63
C THR A 258 3.27 -26.02 -3.40
N THR A 259 2.78 -26.51 -2.25
CA THR A 259 2.75 -27.96 -1.93
C THR A 259 1.72 -28.72 -2.79
N ILE A 260 0.57 -28.11 -3.08
CA ILE A 260 -0.45 -28.70 -3.97
C ILE A 260 0.02 -28.69 -5.43
N GLY A 261 0.65 -27.59 -5.86
CA GLY A 261 1.11 -27.39 -7.24
C GLY A 261 -0.05 -27.32 -8.24
N ASP A 262 0.26 -27.54 -9.51
CA ASP A 262 -0.72 -27.55 -10.60
C ASP A 262 -1.53 -28.86 -10.60
N ASP A 263 -2.58 -28.90 -9.78
CA ASP A 263 -3.46 -30.06 -9.66
C ASP A 263 -4.29 -30.33 -10.92
N SER A 264 -4.53 -29.29 -11.74
CA SER A 264 -5.39 -29.37 -12.93
C SER A 264 -4.87 -30.39 -13.95
N LYS A 265 -3.55 -30.46 -14.14
CA LYS A 265 -2.90 -31.43 -15.02
C LYS A 265 -3.12 -32.87 -14.56
N VAL A 266 -2.97 -33.11 -13.25
CA VAL A 266 -3.17 -34.44 -12.66
C VAL A 266 -4.63 -34.88 -12.78
N VAL A 267 -5.58 -33.96 -12.57
CA VAL A 267 -7.01 -34.26 -12.73
C VAL A 267 -7.35 -34.58 -14.19
N ALA A 268 -6.79 -33.85 -15.15
CA ALA A 268 -6.99 -34.14 -16.58
C ALA A 268 -6.46 -35.53 -16.96
N GLU A 269 -5.27 -35.89 -16.47
CA GLU A 269 -4.67 -37.20 -16.68
C GLU A 269 -5.49 -38.33 -16.05
N ILE A 270 -5.96 -38.14 -14.80
CA ILE A 270 -6.86 -39.08 -14.13
C ILE A 270 -8.12 -39.32 -14.96
N ASN A 271 -8.73 -38.26 -15.49
CA ASN A 271 -9.97 -38.37 -16.27
C ASN A 271 -9.75 -39.11 -17.61
N ALA A 272 -8.62 -38.88 -18.28
CA ALA A 272 -8.26 -39.58 -19.50
C ALA A 272 -8.03 -41.08 -19.27
N LEU A 273 -7.42 -41.46 -18.13
CA LEU A 273 -7.10 -42.84 -17.80
C LEU A 273 -8.27 -43.61 -17.19
N ARG A 274 -9.27 -42.93 -16.59
CA ARG A 274 -10.29 -43.55 -15.73
C ARG A 274 -11.06 -44.69 -16.39
N LYS A 275 -11.34 -44.60 -17.69
CA LYS A 275 -12.11 -45.62 -18.42
C LYS A 275 -11.23 -46.79 -18.86
N ASP A 276 -10.11 -46.47 -19.52
CA ASP A 276 -9.33 -47.47 -20.25
C ASP A 276 -8.20 -48.08 -19.40
N LYS A 277 -7.76 -47.37 -18.36
CA LYS A 277 -6.66 -47.76 -17.47
C LYS A 277 -6.93 -47.40 -16.00
N PRO A 278 -7.92 -48.05 -15.36
CA PRO A 278 -8.37 -47.71 -14.00
C PRO A 278 -7.27 -47.84 -12.95
N ASP A 279 -6.34 -48.78 -13.09
CA ASP A 279 -5.23 -48.96 -12.14
C ASP A 279 -4.21 -47.81 -12.21
N GLU A 280 -3.90 -47.31 -13.41
CA GLU A 280 -3.04 -46.13 -13.59
C GLU A 280 -3.73 -44.87 -13.01
N ALA A 281 -5.03 -44.72 -13.26
CA ALA A 281 -5.82 -43.64 -12.68
C ALA A 281 -5.86 -43.71 -11.13
N SER A 282 -5.98 -44.90 -10.54
CA SER A 282 -5.98 -45.07 -9.09
C SER A 282 -4.66 -44.63 -8.46
N LYS A 283 -3.52 -44.96 -9.07
CA LYS A 283 -2.20 -44.53 -8.59
C LYS A 283 -2.07 -43.01 -8.54
N LEU A 284 -2.55 -42.32 -9.57
CA LEU A 284 -2.57 -40.86 -9.61
C LEU A 284 -3.52 -40.26 -8.55
N ILE A 285 -4.68 -40.88 -8.31
CA ILE A 285 -5.62 -40.46 -7.26
C ILE A 285 -4.98 -40.59 -5.87
N ASP A 286 -4.26 -41.67 -5.60
CA ASP A 286 -3.60 -41.88 -4.31
C ASP A 286 -2.40 -40.95 -4.13
N ALA A 287 -1.58 -40.73 -5.16
CA ALA A 287 -0.50 -39.73 -5.14
C ALA A 287 -1.05 -38.32 -4.92
N ARG A 288 -2.18 -37.98 -5.56
CA ARG A 288 -2.90 -36.72 -5.34
C ARG A 288 -3.39 -36.61 -3.88
N ARG A 289 -3.94 -37.69 -3.31
CA ARG A 289 -4.38 -37.72 -1.91
C ARG A 289 -3.21 -37.48 -0.95
N GLU A 290 -2.08 -38.13 -1.17
CA GLU A 290 -0.87 -37.95 -0.36
C GLU A 290 -0.35 -36.51 -0.43
N ARG A 291 -0.29 -35.93 -1.64
CA ARG A 291 0.14 -34.54 -1.86
C ARG A 291 -0.74 -33.54 -1.11
N PHE A 292 -2.06 -33.67 -1.21
CA PHE A 292 -2.99 -32.81 -0.46
C PHE A 292 -2.90 -33.04 1.06
N GLY A 293 -2.65 -34.28 1.48
CA GLY A 293 -2.37 -34.60 2.88
C GLY A 293 -1.13 -33.87 3.43
N LYS A 294 -0.06 -33.73 2.63
CA LYS A 294 1.12 -32.93 3.00
C LYS A 294 0.82 -31.44 3.13
N ALA A 295 -0.16 -30.92 2.39
CA ALA A 295 -0.59 -29.52 2.46
C ALA A 295 -1.54 -29.21 3.63
N LEU A 296 -2.22 -30.23 4.17
CA LEU A 296 -3.21 -30.09 5.26
C LEU A 296 -2.69 -29.31 6.48
N PRO A 297 -1.54 -29.65 7.11
CA PRO A 297 -1.07 -28.91 8.28
C PRO A 297 -0.79 -27.44 7.99
N TYR A 298 -0.40 -27.11 6.75
CA TYR A 298 -0.18 -25.72 6.35
C TYR A 298 -1.50 -24.97 6.15
N ALA A 299 -2.54 -25.64 5.64
CA ALA A 299 -3.87 -25.05 5.50
C ALA A 299 -4.55 -24.83 6.86
N GLU A 300 -4.34 -25.75 7.81
CA GLU A 300 -4.78 -25.58 9.20
C GLU A 300 -4.05 -24.40 9.86
N GLY A 301 -2.73 -24.31 9.66
CA GLY A 301 -1.92 -23.16 10.09
C GLY A 301 -2.39 -21.84 9.47
N TRP A 302 -2.73 -21.83 8.18
CA TRP A 302 -3.26 -20.67 7.47
C TRP A 302 -4.56 -20.18 8.12
N TYR A 303 -5.52 -21.09 8.31
CA TYR A 303 -6.81 -20.76 8.92
C TYR A 303 -6.63 -20.29 10.37
N LYS A 304 -5.71 -20.88 11.13
CA LYS A 304 -5.38 -20.41 12.49
C LYS A 304 -4.79 -19.00 12.49
N ALA A 305 -3.88 -18.70 11.57
CA ALA A 305 -3.25 -17.39 11.43
C ALA A 305 -4.25 -16.31 10.96
N ASN A 306 -5.22 -16.68 10.13
CA ASN A 306 -6.27 -15.78 9.66
C ASN A 306 -7.65 -16.47 9.59
N PRO A 307 -8.39 -16.54 10.72
CA PRO A 307 -9.67 -17.26 10.78
C PRO A 307 -10.80 -16.63 9.96
N LYS A 308 -10.61 -15.41 9.45
CA LYS A 308 -11.57 -14.71 8.59
C LYS A 308 -11.27 -14.88 7.10
N SER A 309 -10.20 -15.59 6.74
CA SER A 309 -9.87 -15.86 5.34
C SER A 309 -10.81 -16.90 4.75
N ILE A 310 -11.66 -16.45 3.82
CA ILE A 310 -12.51 -17.34 3.01
C ILE A 310 -11.63 -18.27 2.17
N ASP A 311 -10.48 -17.79 1.69
CA ASP A 311 -9.56 -18.59 0.89
C ASP A 311 -8.94 -19.73 1.69
N ALA A 312 -8.58 -19.49 2.97
CA ALA A 312 -8.07 -20.54 3.86
C ALA A 312 -9.12 -21.64 4.10
N VAL A 313 -10.36 -21.24 4.35
CA VAL A 313 -11.49 -22.17 4.53
C VAL A 313 -11.76 -22.97 3.25
N SER A 314 -11.68 -22.31 2.09
CA SER A 314 -11.86 -22.94 0.78
C SER A 314 -10.77 -23.97 0.49
N ALA A 315 -9.51 -23.65 0.77
CA ALA A 315 -8.39 -24.56 0.63
C ALA A 315 -8.52 -25.78 1.56
N LEU A 316 -8.90 -25.58 2.83
CA LEU A 316 -9.19 -26.67 3.76
C LEU A 316 -10.32 -27.57 3.25
N LYS A 317 -11.44 -26.97 2.81
CA LYS A 317 -12.56 -27.71 2.23
C LYS A 317 -12.12 -28.58 1.07
N GLU A 318 -11.32 -28.03 0.14
CA GLU A 318 -10.80 -28.79 -0.99
C GLU A 318 -9.91 -29.95 -0.53
N ILE A 319 -8.95 -29.69 0.35
CA ILE A 319 -8.08 -30.73 0.93
C ILE A 319 -8.90 -31.84 1.58
N TYR A 320 -9.95 -31.51 2.32
CA TYR A 320 -10.83 -32.50 2.94
C TYR A 320 -11.66 -33.30 1.92
N VAL A 321 -12.07 -32.70 0.80
CA VAL A 321 -12.71 -33.43 -0.31
C VAL A 321 -11.73 -34.46 -0.89
N VAL A 322 -10.49 -34.06 -1.17
CA VAL A 322 -9.46 -34.93 -1.76
C VAL A 322 -9.07 -36.07 -0.81
N THR A 323 -8.93 -35.76 0.48
CA THR A 323 -8.57 -36.70 1.54
C THR A 323 -9.76 -37.50 2.09
N LYS A 324 -10.96 -37.29 1.54
CA LYS A 324 -12.21 -37.99 1.88
C LYS A 324 -12.67 -37.79 3.35
N ASN A 325 -12.34 -36.66 3.97
CA ASN A 325 -12.82 -36.29 5.30
C ASN A 325 -14.15 -35.49 5.21
N MET A 326 -15.25 -36.20 4.97
CA MET A 326 -16.55 -35.57 4.64
C MET A 326 -17.18 -34.78 5.79
N ASP A 327 -16.88 -35.11 7.04
CA ASP A 327 -17.39 -34.35 8.19
C ASP A 327 -16.71 -32.98 8.27
N LYS A 328 -15.39 -32.92 8.04
CA LYS A 328 -14.69 -31.65 7.91
C LYS A 328 -15.09 -30.85 6.68
N VAL A 329 -15.48 -31.50 5.58
CA VAL A 329 -16.07 -30.79 4.43
C VAL A 329 -17.35 -30.06 4.82
N LYS A 330 -18.25 -30.69 5.59
CA LYS A 330 -19.49 -30.06 6.06
C LYS A 330 -19.18 -28.86 6.97
N GLU A 331 -18.21 -29.02 7.88
CA GLU A 331 -17.74 -27.95 8.78
C GLU A 331 -17.23 -26.74 7.98
N MET A 332 -16.33 -26.96 7.01
CA MET A 332 -15.76 -25.87 6.21
C MET A 332 -16.81 -25.19 5.33
N LYS A 333 -17.78 -25.93 4.77
CA LYS A 333 -18.90 -25.34 4.03
C LYS A 333 -19.76 -24.40 4.89
N ALA A 334 -20.04 -24.78 6.13
CA ALA A 334 -20.76 -23.92 7.06
C ALA A 334 -19.96 -22.65 7.38
N LYS A 335 -18.64 -22.78 7.58
CA LYS A 335 -17.76 -21.66 7.88
C LYS A 335 -17.62 -20.67 6.72
N GLU A 336 -17.50 -21.18 5.50
CA GLU A 336 -17.45 -20.37 4.28
C GLU A 336 -18.74 -19.55 4.07
N ALA A 337 -19.90 -20.14 4.37
CA ALA A 337 -21.19 -19.45 4.32
C ALA A 337 -21.30 -18.34 5.38
N GLU A 338 -20.85 -18.61 6.61
CA GLU A 338 -20.78 -17.63 7.71
C GLU A 338 -19.92 -16.42 7.31
N LEU A 339 -18.71 -16.65 6.79
CA LEU A 339 -17.79 -15.58 6.38
C LEU A 339 -18.32 -14.79 5.17
N SER A 340 -18.94 -15.47 4.20
CA SER A 340 -19.53 -14.82 3.03
C SER A 340 -20.72 -13.92 3.39
N ALA A 341 -21.50 -14.30 4.41
CA ALA A 341 -22.60 -13.47 4.91
C ALA A 341 -22.10 -12.22 5.64
N ALA A 342 -20.99 -12.33 6.38
CA ALA A 342 -20.39 -11.21 7.11
C ALA A 342 -19.68 -10.17 6.21
N ALA A 343 -19.42 -10.51 4.94
CA ALA A 343 -18.77 -9.64 3.97
C ALA A 343 -19.76 -8.76 3.15
N LYS A 344 -21.07 -8.97 3.30
CA LYS A 344 -22.14 -8.22 2.65
C LYS A 344 -22.63 -7.06 3.52
#